data_AF-A0A0E9XUA7-F1
#
_entry.id   AF-A0A0E9XUA7-F1
#
_cell.length_a   1.000
_cell.length_b   1.000
_cell.length_c   1.000
_cell.angle_alpha   90.00
_cell.angle_beta   90.00
_cell.angle_gamma   90.00
#
_symmetry.space_group_name_H-M   'P 1'
#
loop_
_entity.id
_entity.type
_entity.pdbx_description
1 polymer ?
#
loop_
_entity_poly.entity_id
_entity_poly.type
_entity_poly.pdbx_seq_one_letter_code
_entity_poly.pdbx_strand_id
1 'polypeptide(L)'
;MTCFYRLEEGVKPALHSDPSTVTVLDLRKPNISVSTEHTETHIRCEAPPDITGAIFFLYYNRSSTHTKSTQAGTEERAVSFTVPRSSDSTLTYCCRYQFKRASTLN
;
A
#
# COMPACT_ATOMS: atom_id res chain seq x y z
N MET A 1 6.80 -31.30 23.94
CA MET A 1 5.64 -30.42 23.66
C MET A 1 4.67 -31.26 22.87
N THR A 2 3.66 -31.80 23.55
CA THR A 2 2.80 -32.87 23.04
C THR A 2 1.42 -32.27 22.81
N CYS A 3 0.98 -32.18 21.56
CA CYS A 3 -0.37 -31.72 21.25
C CYS A 3 -1.35 -32.88 21.44
N PHE A 4 -2.45 -32.61 22.14
CA PHE A 4 -3.59 -33.52 22.25
C PHE A 4 -4.66 -33.04 21.28
N TYR A 5 -5.02 -33.86 20.30
CA TYR A 5 -6.21 -33.64 19.47
C TYR A 5 -7.35 -34.53 19.97
N ARG A 6 -8.57 -33.99 19.99
CA ARG A 6 -9.78 -34.74 20.36
C ARG A 6 -10.54 -35.05 19.07
N LEU A 7 -10.67 -36.33 18.73
CA LEU A 7 -11.58 -36.78 17.67
C LEU A 7 -12.97 -36.90 18.29
N GLU A 8 -13.82 -35.90 18.11
CA GLU A 8 -15.24 -36.04 18.44
C GLU A 8 -15.91 -36.74 17.24
N GLU A 9 -16.30 -38.01 17.41
CA GLU A 9 -17.08 -38.74 16.41
C GLU A 9 -18.46 -38.09 16.26
N GLY A 10 -18.67 -37.36 15.16
CA GLY A 10 -19.99 -36.81 14.81
C GLY A 10 -19.98 -35.39 14.23
N VAL A 11 -18.86 -34.66 14.23
CA VAL A 11 -18.81 -33.32 13.65
C VAL A 11 -18.33 -33.38 12.20
N LYS A 12 -19.24 -33.19 11.25
CA LYS A 12 -18.87 -32.97 9.84
C LYS A 12 -17.94 -31.76 9.77
N PRO A 13 -16.75 -31.84 9.14
CA PRO A 13 -15.90 -30.68 8.94
C PRO A 13 -16.69 -29.59 8.21
N ALA A 14 -16.52 -28.34 8.63
CA ALA A 14 -17.05 -27.21 7.87
C ALA A 14 -16.52 -27.29 6.44
N LEU A 15 -17.36 -26.90 5.48
CA LEU A 15 -16.92 -26.77 4.10
C LEU A 15 -15.75 -25.78 4.06
N HIS A 16 -14.78 -26.02 3.17
CA HIS A 16 -13.68 -25.08 2.97
C HIS A 16 -14.25 -23.69 2.69
N SER A 17 -13.64 -22.65 3.28
CA SER A 17 -13.99 -21.27 2.94
C SER A 17 -13.72 -21.03 1.45
N ASP A 18 -14.40 -20.06 0.87
CA ASP A 18 -14.07 -19.64 -0.49
C ASP A 18 -12.56 -19.35 -0.60
N PRO A 19 -11.87 -19.90 -1.61
CA PRO A 19 -10.44 -19.76 -1.73
C PRO A 19 -10.08 -18.27 -1.84
N SER A 20 -9.23 -17.81 -0.94
CA SER A 20 -8.70 -16.44 -0.97
C SER A 20 -7.33 -16.45 -1.64
N THR A 21 -7.25 -15.84 -2.82
CA THR A 21 -5.97 -15.73 -3.54
C THR A 21 -5.11 -14.67 -2.88
N VAL A 22 -4.00 -15.09 -2.26
CA VAL A 22 -2.97 -14.18 -1.74
C VAL A 22 -1.84 -14.09 -2.78
N THR A 23 -1.85 -13.04 -3.58
CA THR A 23 -0.73 -12.78 -4.49
C THR A 23 0.31 -11.93 -3.77
N VAL A 24 1.41 -12.54 -3.35
CA VAL A 24 2.58 -11.80 -2.87
C VAL A 24 3.30 -11.26 -4.11
N LEU A 25 2.92 -10.05 -4.53
CA LEU A 25 3.67 -9.33 -5.54
C LEU A 25 4.93 -8.77 -4.86
N ASP A 26 6.12 -9.12 -5.38
CA ASP A 26 7.33 -8.32 -5.20
C ASP A 26 7.13 -6.97 -5.90
N LEU A 27 6.27 -6.14 -5.32
CA LEU A 27 5.96 -4.81 -5.83
C LEU A 27 7.22 -3.98 -5.76
N ARG A 28 7.67 -3.53 -6.94
CA ARG A 28 8.79 -2.60 -7.04
C ARG A 28 8.46 -1.35 -6.22
N LYS A 29 9.41 -0.92 -5.38
CA LYS A 29 9.21 0.24 -4.50
C LYS A 29 8.93 1.49 -5.35
N PRO A 30 7.98 2.35 -4.95
CA PRO A 30 7.79 3.64 -5.60
C PRO A 30 9.00 4.54 -5.35
N ASN A 31 9.23 5.47 -6.26
CA ASN A 31 10.14 6.58 -6.02
C ASN A 31 9.42 7.64 -5.17
N ILE A 32 10.12 8.20 -4.20
CA ILE A 32 9.62 9.28 -3.34
C ILE A 32 10.59 10.45 -3.42
N SER A 33 10.05 11.63 -3.70
CA SER A 33 10.80 12.88 -3.63
C SER A 33 10.07 13.89 -2.76
N VAL A 34 10.84 14.68 -2.03
CA VAL A 34 10.33 15.65 -1.05
C VAL A 34 10.91 17.00 -1.40
N SER A 35 10.05 18.00 -1.56
CA SER A 35 10.41 19.41 -1.69
C SER A 35 9.73 20.18 -0.57
N THR A 36 10.44 21.10 0.06
CA THR A 36 9.89 21.93 1.14
C THR A 36 9.91 23.37 0.69
N GLU A 37 8.74 24.00 0.64
CA GLU A 37 8.57 25.39 0.23
C GLU A 37 7.85 26.15 1.34
N HIS A 38 8.51 27.17 1.89
CA HIS A 38 7.99 28.00 2.98
C HIS A 38 7.45 27.18 4.18
N THR A 39 6.12 27.11 4.30
CA THR A 39 5.34 26.47 5.37
C THR A 39 4.75 25.12 4.95
N GLU A 40 5.03 24.65 3.74
CA GLU A 40 4.49 23.41 3.19
C GLU A 40 5.59 22.47 2.74
N THR A 41 5.27 21.17 2.72
CA THR A 41 6.11 20.11 2.20
C THR A 41 5.33 19.36 1.14
N HIS A 42 5.87 19.35 -0.07
CA HIS A 42 5.35 18.62 -1.21
C HIS A 42 6.06 17.28 -1.31
N ILE A 43 5.28 16.21 -1.18
CA ILE A 43 5.77 14.83 -1.23
C ILE A 43 5.22 14.20 -2.50
N ARG A 44 6.09 13.98 -3.48
CA ARG A 44 5.74 13.30 -4.71
C ARG A 44 6.02 11.82 -4.59
N CYS A 45 5.01 11.02 -4.90
CA CYS A 45 5.13 9.57 -5.01
C CYS A 45 4.97 9.16 -6.46
N GLU A 46 5.88 8.33 -6.96
CA GLU A 46 5.86 7.86 -8.34
C GLU A 46 5.97 6.34 -8.39
N ALA A 47 4.99 5.70 -9.01
CA ALA A 47 4.97 4.27 -9.24
C ALA A 47 6.02 3.88 -10.30
N PRO A 48 6.41 2.60 -10.35
CA PRO A 48 7.23 2.06 -11.43
C PRO A 48 6.70 2.38 -12.84
N PRO A 49 7.57 2.41 -13.87
CA PRO A 49 7.21 2.91 -15.21
C PRO A 49 6.02 2.21 -15.90
N ASP A 50 5.73 0.96 -15.54
CA ASP A 50 4.66 0.11 -16.08
C ASP A 50 3.31 0.26 -15.34
N ILE A 51 3.24 1.16 -14.36
CA ILE A 51 2.07 1.29 -13.47
C ILE A 51 1.52 2.70 -13.57
N THR A 52 0.28 2.81 -14.04
CA THR A 52 -0.51 4.05 -14.08
C THR A 52 -1.85 3.86 -13.37
N GLY A 53 -2.54 4.97 -13.05
CA GLY A 53 -3.86 4.92 -12.41
C GLY A 53 -3.88 4.28 -11.02
N ALA A 54 -2.72 4.23 -10.36
CA ALA A 54 -2.57 3.65 -9.03
C ALA A 54 -3.18 4.55 -7.94
N ILE A 55 -3.64 3.94 -6.86
CA ILE A 55 -3.99 4.63 -5.63
C ILE A 55 -2.75 4.68 -4.76
N PHE A 56 -2.34 5.87 -4.37
CA PHE A 56 -1.20 6.11 -3.49
C PHE A 56 -1.66 6.41 -2.06
N PHE A 57 -0.84 6.00 -1.11
CA PHE A 57 -1.06 6.14 0.32
C PHE A 57 0.21 6.70 0.96
N LEU A 58 0.04 7.81 1.68
CA LEU A 58 1.11 8.46 2.43
C LEU A 58 1.04 8.06 3.90
N TYR A 59 2.15 7.58 4.44
CA TYR A 59 2.31 7.19 5.84
C TYR A 59 3.32 8.08 6.55
N TYR A 60 3.11 8.26 7.84
CA TYR A 60 3.93 9.08 8.73
C TYR A 60 4.62 8.20 9.79
N ASN A 61 5.91 8.40 10.02
CA ASN A 61 6.70 7.84 11.13
C ASN A 61 6.42 6.36 11.46
N ARG A 62 6.53 5.47 10.45
CA ARG A 62 6.28 4.02 10.57
C ARG A 62 4.88 3.64 11.08
N SER A 63 3.90 4.54 11.00
CA SER A 63 2.50 4.23 11.29
C SER A 63 2.00 3.10 10.40
N SER A 64 1.14 2.25 10.96
CA SER A 64 0.40 1.23 10.21
C SER A 64 -0.78 1.83 9.44
N THR A 65 -1.20 3.06 9.75
CA THR A 65 -2.30 3.77 9.11
C THR A 65 -1.77 4.87 8.19
N HIS A 66 -2.39 5.02 7.03
CA HIS A 66 -2.07 6.11 6.10
C HIS A 66 -2.73 7.41 6.58
N THR A 67 -2.02 8.52 6.40
CA THR A 67 -2.50 9.87 6.74
C THR A 67 -3.29 10.47 5.58
N LYS A 68 -2.90 10.16 4.35
CA LYS A 68 -3.55 10.65 3.12
C LYS A 68 -3.55 9.56 2.06
N SER A 69 -4.53 9.61 1.17
CA SER A 69 -4.58 8.77 -0.02
C SER A 69 -5.12 9.55 -1.22
N THR A 70 -4.67 9.20 -2.41
CA THR A 70 -5.08 9.86 -3.67
C THR A 70 -4.93 8.90 -4.82
N GLN A 71 -5.90 8.91 -5.74
CA GLN A 71 -5.84 8.15 -6.99
C GLN A 71 -5.16 8.98 -8.07
N ALA A 72 -4.15 8.43 -8.72
CA ALA A 72 -3.55 9.03 -9.91
C ALA A 72 -4.52 8.96 -11.09
N GLY A 73 -4.41 9.90 -12.04
CA GLY A 73 -5.11 9.79 -13.31
C GLY A 73 -4.79 8.48 -14.05
N THR A 74 -5.67 8.04 -14.95
CA THR A 74 -5.56 6.75 -15.65
C THR A 74 -4.21 6.55 -16.34
N GLU A 75 -3.63 7.61 -16.89
CA GLU A 75 -2.33 7.62 -17.59
C GLU A 75 -1.20 8.18 -16.73
N GLU A 76 -1.51 8.64 -15.53
CA GLU A 76 -0.54 9.19 -14.61
C GLU A 76 0.05 8.09 -13.73
N ARG A 77 1.36 8.23 -13.46
CA ARG A 77 2.10 7.31 -12.59
C ARG A 77 2.48 7.92 -11.25
N ALA A 78 2.05 9.15 -10.96
CA ALA A 78 2.51 9.87 -9.79
C ALA A 78 1.41 10.76 -9.21
N VAL A 79 1.52 11.01 -7.91
CA VAL A 79 0.71 12.00 -7.19
C VAL A 79 1.61 12.86 -6.32
N SER A 80 1.12 14.06 -5.99
CA SER A 80 1.76 14.95 -5.03
C SER A 80 0.86 15.16 -3.82
N PHE A 81 1.39 14.92 -2.63
CA PHE A 81 0.74 15.25 -1.37
C PHE A 81 1.32 16.54 -0.81
N THR A 82 0.45 17.44 -0.38
CA THR A 82 0.86 18.62 0.39
C THR A 82 0.56 18.37 1.87
N VAL A 83 1.59 18.54 2.71
CA VAL A 83 1.49 18.47 4.16
C VAL A 83 2.07 19.74 4.79
N PRO A 84 1.56 20.19 5.95
CA PRO A 84 2.18 21.28 6.67
C PRO A 84 3.63 20.95 6.99
N ARG A 85 4.51 21.93 6.83
CA ARG A 85 5.89 21.79 7.25
C ARG A 85 5.93 21.57 8.75
N SER A 86 6.59 20.50 9.15
CA SER A 86 6.85 20.24 10.55
C SER A 86 8.24 20.74 10.95
N SER A 87 8.35 21.13 12.22
CA SER A 87 9.61 21.50 12.87
C SER A 87 10.44 20.29 13.29
N ASP A 88 9.85 19.09 13.28
CA ASP A 88 10.54 17.84 13.58
C ASP A 88 11.38 17.39 12.39
N SER A 89 12.71 17.42 12.56
CA SER A 89 13.67 17.00 11.53
C SER A 89 13.82 15.48 11.41
N THR A 90 13.25 14.71 12.33
CA THR A 90 13.31 13.24 12.32
C THR A 90 12.18 12.59 11.53
N LEU A 91 11.34 13.41 10.90
CA LEU A 91 10.18 12.96 10.17
C LEU A 91 10.53 12.12 8.95
N THR A 92 9.94 10.94 8.93
CA THR A 92 10.05 10.00 7.81
C THR A 92 8.67 9.81 7.20
N TYR A 93 8.57 10.10 5.91
CA TYR A 93 7.41 9.77 5.09
C TYR A 93 7.65 8.48 4.33
N CYS A 94 6.61 7.65 4.25
CA CYS A 94 6.63 6.43 3.45
C CYS A 94 5.49 6.48 2.45
N CYS A 95 5.77 6.10 1.20
CA CYS A 95 4.74 5.97 0.19
C CYS A 95 4.51 4.52 -0.20
N ARG A 96 3.23 4.15 -0.32
CA ARG A 96 2.80 2.86 -0.85
C ARG A 96 1.76 3.11 -1.93
N TYR A 97 1.62 2.16 -2.84
CA TYR A 97 0.61 2.24 -3.88
C TYR A 97 -0.08 0.89 -4.08
N GLN A 98 -1.29 0.95 -4.63
CA GLN A 98 -2.05 -0.20 -5.09
C GLN A 98 -2.57 0.10 -6.49
N PHE A 99 -2.57 -0.91 -7.35
CA PHE A 99 -3.05 -0.77 -8.72
C PHE A 99 -3.77 -2.04 -9.13
N LYS A 100 -4.72 -1.91 -10.05
CA LYS A 100 -5.34 -3.06 -10.69
C LYS A 100 -4.57 -3.36 -11.96
N ARG A 101 -3.97 -4.55 -12.04
CA ARG A 101 -3.49 -5.04 -13.34
C ARG A 101 -4.71 -5.28 -14.24
N ALA A 102 -4.65 -4.79 -15.46
CA ALA A 102 -5.52 -5.32 -16.50
C ALA A 102 -5.14 -6.80 -16.66
N SER A 103 -6.07 -7.70 -16.39
CA SER A 103 -5.91 -9.12 -16.72
C SER A 103 -5.87 -9.22 -18.25
N THR A 104 -4.68 -9.34 -18.83
CA THR A 104 -4.54 -9.82 -20.20
C THR A 104 -4.97 -11.28 -20.20
N LEU A 105 -6.24 -11.51 -20.53
CA LEU A 105 -6.71 -12.79 -21.04
C LEU A 105 -6.02 -12.97 -22.40
N ASN A 106 -5.13 -13.95 -22.50
CA ASN A 106 -4.58 -14.40 -23.77
C ASN A 106 -4.63 -15.93 -23.78
#